data_AF-A0A6N9SV96-F1
#
_entry.id   AF-A0A6N9SV96-F1
#
_cell.length_a   1.000
_cell.length_b   1.000
_cell.length_c   1.000
_cell.angle_alpha   90.00
_cell.angle_beta   90.00
_cell.angle_gamma   90.00
#
_symmetry.space_group_name_H-M   'P 1'
#
loop_
_entity.id
_entity.type
_entity.pdbx_description
1 polymer ?
#
loop_
_entity_poly.entity_id
_entity_poly.type
_entity_poly.pdbx_seq_one_letter_code
_entity_poly.pdbx_strand_id
1 'polypeptide(L)'
;MKVLSCVVLELTLTGMFPEDDRFNLWHGGLGRILKQDFPRVFDLLYAISSNQARGYALIPPTYQFPCLRLTLMGEIAEYAVVLTQALIHLGTQGLSRGRYLFVVETAHAVATNEERFLYYRHGEGILGWPNAWSADELFTGEETGREDLSFLRLEFYTPLLLKE
;
A
#
# COMPACT_ATOMS: atom_id res chain seq x y z
N MET A 1 -14.11 -8.60 19.71
CA MET A 1 -13.75 -8.80 18.29
C MET A 1 -12.89 -7.61 17.91
N LYS A 2 -11.63 -7.79 17.49
CA LYS A 2 -10.83 -6.65 16.99
C LYS A 2 -11.43 -6.23 15.66
N VAL A 3 -11.79 -4.95 15.53
CA VAL A 3 -12.23 -4.37 14.27
C VAL A 3 -11.05 -4.44 13.31
N LEU A 4 -11.24 -5.10 12.16
CA LEU A 4 -10.25 -5.09 11.10
C LEU A 4 -10.22 -3.68 10.50
N SER A 5 -9.15 -2.94 10.72
CA SER A 5 -8.90 -1.65 10.07
C SER A 5 -8.24 -1.86 8.71
N CYS A 6 -8.51 -0.98 7.75
CA CYS A 6 -7.88 -0.99 6.44
C CYS A 6 -7.62 0.43 5.98
N VAL A 7 -6.48 0.66 5.33
CA VAL A 7 -6.25 1.90 4.60
C VAL A 7 -5.56 1.58 3.28
N VAL A 8 -6.07 2.17 2.20
CA VAL A 8 -5.47 2.09 0.88
C VAL A 8 -4.77 3.42 0.60
N LEU A 9 -3.49 3.35 0.27
CA LEU A 9 -2.67 4.50 -0.08
C LEU A 9 -2.35 4.46 -1.57
N GLU A 10 -2.53 5.59 -2.25
CA GLU A 10 -2.11 5.80 -3.64
C GLU A 10 -1.03 6.89 -3.66
N LEU A 11 0.19 6.51 -4.04
CA LEU A 11 1.35 7.38 -4.10
C LEU A 11 1.73 7.63 -5.54
N THR A 12 1.56 8.87 -6.01
CA THR A 12 2.01 9.27 -7.35
C THR A 12 3.50 9.55 -7.32
N LEU A 13 4.23 8.94 -8.25
CA LEU A 13 5.68 8.97 -8.31
C LEU A 13 6.17 9.66 -9.59
N THR A 14 7.34 10.29 -9.51
CA THR A 14 8.11 10.78 -10.65
C THR A 14 9.54 10.24 -10.57
N GLY A 15 10.25 10.21 -11.70
CA GLY A 15 11.64 9.72 -11.78
C GLY A 15 11.75 8.36 -12.45
N MET A 16 12.73 7.56 -12.00
CA MET A 16 13.07 6.27 -12.60
C MET A 16 12.67 5.12 -11.68
N PHE A 17 11.87 4.19 -12.20
CA PHE A 17 11.56 2.92 -11.57
C PHE A 17 11.46 1.80 -12.62
N PRO A 18 11.56 0.52 -12.24
CA PRO A 18 11.50 -0.58 -13.19
C PRO A 18 10.21 -0.57 -14.03
N GLU A 19 10.31 -0.91 -15.32
CA GLU A 19 9.14 -0.97 -16.23
C GLU A 19 8.25 -2.17 -15.93
N ASP A 20 8.87 -3.27 -15.46
CA ASP A 20 8.19 -4.52 -15.17
C ASP A 20 7.71 -4.54 -13.71
N ASP A 21 6.71 -5.38 -13.41
CA ASP A 21 6.20 -5.68 -12.06
C ASP A 21 7.26 -6.42 -11.21
N ARG A 22 8.34 -5.70 -10.87
CA ARG A 22 9.42 -6.18 -10.02
C ARG A 22 9.06 -5.96 -8.56
N PHE A 23 7.94 -6.54 -8.14
CA PHE A 23 7.49 -6.53 -6.75
C PHE A 23 8.63 -6.76 -5.76
N ASN A 24 9.54 -7.71 -6.04
CA ASN A 24 10.68 -8.02 -5.18
C ASN A 24 11.62 -6.83 -4.91
N LEU A 25 11.81 -5.91 -5.87
CA LEU A 25 12.62 -4.71 -5.67
C LEU A 25 11.93 -3.71 -4.75
N TRP A 26 10.62 -3.52 -4.93
CA TRP A 26 9.82 -2.65 -4.08
C TRP A 26 9.71 -3.21 -2.66
N HIS A 27 9.37 -4.49 -2.54
CA HIS A 27 9.27 -5.22 -1.28
C HIS A 27 10.61 -5.24 -0.52
N GLY A 28 11.71 -5.56 -1.21
CA GLY A 28 13.04 -5.59 -0.60
C GLY A 28 13.58 -4.19 -0.27
N GLY A 29 13.33 -3.21 -1.14
CA GLY A 29 13.71 -1.81 -0.93
C GLY A 29 13.00 -1.19 0.28
N LEU A 30 11.68 -1.36 0.36
CA LEU A 30 10.89 -0.90 1.51
C LEU A 30 11.33 -1.58 2.80
N GLY A 31 11.50 -2.91 2.77
CA GLY A 31 11.97 -3.67 3.93
C GLY A 31 13.34 -3.20 4.43
N ARG A 32 14.25 -2.84 3.51
CA ARG A 32 15.57 -2.29 3.86
C ARG A 32 15.47 -0.95 4.58
N ILE A 33 14.67 -0.01 4.06
CA ILE A 33 14.48 1.30 4.69
C ILE A 33 13.79 1.16 6.04
N LEU A 34 12.72 0.36 6.13
CA LEU A 34 12.02 0.12 7.39
C LEU A 34 12.95 -0.50 8.43
N LYS A 35 13.78 -1.49 8.06
CA LYS A 35 14.73 -2.10 9.00
C LYS A 35 15.75 -1.09 9.53
N GLN A 36 16.13 -0.11 8.71
CA GLN A 36 17.12 0.90 9.06
C GLN A 36 16.51 1.99 9.95
N ASP A 37 15.37 2.55 9.56
CA ASP A 37 14.85 3.79 10.16
C ASP A 37 13.65 3.54 11.10
N PHE A 38 12.90 2.46 10.88
CA PHE A 38 11.66 2.13 11.59
C PHE A 38 11.61 0.64 12.00
N PRO A 39 12.59 0.14 12.78
CA PRO A 39 12.77 -1.31 13.00
C PRO A 39 11.54 -1.97 13.64
N ARG A 40 10.78 -1.26 14.48
CA ARG A 40 9.53 -1.78 15.06
C ARG A 40 8.44 -2.02 14.00
N VAL A 41 8.35 -1.13 13.01
CA VAL A 41 7.41 -1.28 11.89
C VAL A 41 7.90 -2.37 10.94
N PHE A 42 9.20 -2.49 10.73
CA PHE A 42 9.77 -3.63 10.01
C PHE A 42 9.37 -4.95 10.65
N ASP A 43 9.53 -5.10 11.96
CA ASP A 43 9.15 -6.34 12.67
C ASP A 43 7.65 -6.62 12.51
N LEU A 44 6.80 -5.59 12.59
CA LEU A 44 5.35 -5.75 12.37
C LEU A 44 5.00 -6.26 10.96
N LEU A 45 5.68 -5.78 9.91
CA LEU A 45 5.39 -6.15 8.51
C LEU A 45 6.10 -7.43 8.03
N TYR A 46 7.28 -7.73 8.59
CA TYR A 46 8.21 -8.74 8.06
C TYR A 46 8.55 -9.86 9.06
N ALA A 47 8.23 -9.75 10.35
CA ALA A 47 8.52 -10.83 11.28
C ALA A 47 7.63 -12.06 11.00
N ILE A 48 8.29 -13.15 10.63
CA ILE A 48 7.72 -14.46 10.28
C ILE A 48 7.09 -15.15 11.52
N SER A 49 7.27 -14.59 12.73
CA SER A 49 6.86 -15.19 14.00
C SER A 49 5.36 -15.16 14.28
N SER A 50 4.54 -14.49 13.46
CA SER A 50 3.08 -14.58 13.57
C SER A 50 2.56 -15.51 12.48
N ASN A 51 1.73 -16.47 12.87
CA ASN A 51 1.00 -17.38 11.99
C ASN A 51 -0.09 -16.64 11.18
N GLN A 52 0.12 -15.36 10.88
CA GLN A 52 -0.82 -14.43 10.26
C GLN A 52 -0.33 -14.07 8.86
N ALA A 53 -1.26 -13.99 7.92
CA ALA A 53 -1.00 -13.43 6.61
C ALA A 53 -0.40 -12.02 6.74
N ARG A 54 0.45 -11.61 5.79
CA ARG A 54 1.03 -10.25 5.78
C ARG A 54 -0.12 -9.24 5.79
N GLY A 55 -0.17 -8.37 6.79
CA GLY A 55 -1.21 -7.32 6.90
C GLY A 55 -0.99 -6.15 5.94
N TYR A 56 -0.39 -6.39 4.77
CA TYR A 56 -0.30 -5.42 3.71
C TYR A 56 -0.19 -6.07 2.33
N ALA A 57 -0.61 -5.33 1.31
CA ALA A 57 -0.39 -5.65 -0.10
C ALA A 57 0.21 -4.43 -0.80
N LEU A 58 1.16 -4.64 -1.70
CA LEU A 58 1.82 -3.59 -2.47
C LEU A 58 1.69 -3.91 -3.95
N ILE A 59 1.19 -2.95 -4.72
CA ILE A 59 1.14 -2.97 -6.17
C ILE A 59 2.15 -1.94 -6.68
N PRO A 60 3.24 -2.38 -7.34
CA PRO A 60 4.21 -1.47 -7.91
C PRO A 60 3.60 -0.52 -8.97
N PRO A 61 4.18 0.68 -9.15
CA PRO A 61 3.81 1.55 -10.25
C PRO A 61 4.22 0.92 -11.59
N THR A 62 3.58 1.37 -12.67
CA THR A 62 4.02 1.13 -14.05
C THR A 62 4.31 2.47 -14.73
N TYR A 63 4.96 2.50 -15.89
CA TYR A 63 5.16 3.78 -16.59
C TYR A 63 3.87 4.43 -17.07
N GLN A 64 2.86 3.63 -17.42
CA GLN A 64 1.55 4.14 -17.84
C GLN A 64 0.77 4.69 -16.65
N PHE A 65 0.94 4.08 -15.48
CA PHE A 65 0.32 4.47 -14.23
C PHE A 65 1.41 4.58 -13.17
N PRO A 66 2.08 5.75 -13.05
CA PRO A 66 3.20 5.97 -12.12
C PRO A 66 2.67 6.15 -10.68
N CYS A 67 1.79 5.25 -10.26
CA CYS A 67 1.12 5.25 -8.98
C CYS A 67 1.42 3.93 -8.27
N LEU A 68 2.09 4.00 -7.12
CA LEU A 68 2.25 2.87 -6.22
C LEU A 68 1.01 2.77 -5.34
N ARG A 69 0.42 1.59 -5.25
CA ARG A 69 -0.70 1.34 -4.35
C ARG A 69 -0.28 0.45 -3.20
N LEU A 70 -0.58 0.87 -1.97
CA LEU A 70 -0.26 0.15 -0.75
C LEU A 70 -1.54 -0.01 0.08
N THR A 71 -1.98 -1.25 0.25
CA THR A 71 -3.11 -1.59 1.13
C THR A 71 -2.57 -2.09 2.45
N LEU A 72 -3.01 -1.50 3.56
CA LEU A 72 -2.61 -1.85 4.92
C LEU A 72 -3.81 -2.36 5.68
N MET A 73 -3.64 -3.42 6.45
CA MET A 73 -4.72 -4.14 7.14
C MET A 73 -4.36 -4.40 8.61
N GLY A 74 -5.37 -4.32 9.47
CA GLY A 74 -5.23 -4.44 10.92
C GLY A 74 -4.36 -3.34 11.52
N GLU A 75 -3.55 -3.70 12.51
CA GLU A 75 -2.69 -2.77 13.27
C GLU A 75 -1.68 -2.02 12.37
N ILE A 76 -1.35 -2.58 11.20
CA ILE A 76 -0.44 -1.93 10.24
C ILE A 76 -1.05 -0.65 9.64
N ALA A 77 -2.39 -0.54 9.59
CA ALA A 77 -3.07 0.64 9.05
C ALA A 77 -2.71 1.94 9.79
N GLU A 78 -2.40 1.86 11.08
CA GLU A 78 -1.97 3.01 11.90
C GLU A 78 -0.60 3.58 11.47
N TYR A 79 0.18 2.81 10.71
CA TYR A 79 1.53 3.17 10.27
C TYR A 79 1.58 3.73 8.85
N ALA A 80 0.43 4.13 8.29
CA ALA A 80 0.34 4.68 6.94
C ALA A 80 1.34 5.82 6.68
N VAL A 81 1.43 6.81 7.59
CA VAL A 81 2.38 7.92 7.43
C VAL A 81 3.82 7.46 7.52
N VAL A 82 4.14 6.51 8.41
CA VAL A 82 5.50 5.96 8.53
C VAL A 82 5.91 5.25 7.24
N LEU A 83 4.99 4.49 6.64
CA LEU A 83 5.25 3.79 5.37
C LEU A 83 5.44 4.77 4.22
N THR A 84 4.68 5.87 4.19
CA THR A 84 4.89 6.95 3.22
C THR A 84 6.25 7.62 3.40
N GLN A 85 6.66 7.90 4.64
CA GLN A 85 8.00 8.43 4.93
C GLN A 85 9.11 7.45 4.50
N ALA A 86 8.92 6.16 4.74
CA ALA A 86 9.86 5.13 4.28
C ALA A 86 9.94 5.08 2.75
N LEU A 87 8.82 5.25 2.03
CA LEU A 87 8.81 5.31 0.57
C LEU A 87 9.46 6.59 0.03
N ILE A 88 9.27 7.74 0.70
CA ILE A 88 9.98 8.99 0.37
C ILE A 88 11.50 8.78 0.51
N HIS A 89 11.95 8.20 1.62
CA HIS A 89 13.36 7.93 1.84
C HIS A 89 13.91 6.86 0.89
N LEU A 90 13.11 5.85 0.54
CA LEU A 90 13.47 4.88 -0.48
C LEU A 90 13.71 5.56 -1.83
N GLY A 91 12.90 6.56 -2.18
CA GLY A 91 13.05 7.33 -3.42
C GLY A 91 14.41 8.02 -3.54
N THR A 92 14.93 8.59 -2.44
CA THR A 92 16.23 9.28 -2.43
C THR A 92 17.42 8.32 -2.46
N GLN A 93 17.26 7.10 -1.97
CA GLN A 93 18.32 6.08 -1.98
C GLN A 93 18.26 5.12 -3.19
N GLY A 94 17.09 5.05 -3.83
CA GLY A 94 16.80 4.16 -4.94
C GLY A 94 16.45 2.73 -4.52
N LEU A 95 15.69 2.04 -5.38
CA LEU A 95 15.25 0.66 -5.18
C LEU A 95 16.41 -0.34 -5.19
N SER A 96 17.51 -0.03 -5.89
CA SER A 96 18.67 -0.92 -6.01
C SER A 96 19.99 -0.14 -5.88
N ARG A 97 20.35 0.20 -4.63
CA ARG A 97 21.64 0.84 -4.25
C ARG A 97 22.02 2.02 -5.16
N GLY A 98 21.20 3.08 -5.19
CA GLY A 98 21.42 4.26 -6.02
C GLY A 98 20.86 4.18 -7.45
N ARG A 99 20.26 3.05 -7.85
CA ARG A 99 19.47 2.94 -9.08
C ARG A 99 17.99 3.03 -8.80
N TYR A 100 17.24 3.45 -9.81
CA TYR A 100 15.79 3.65 -9.74
C TYR A 100 15.42 4.67 -8.66
N LEU A 101 15.95 5.89 -8.82
CA LEU A 101 15.67 7.03 -7.97
C LEU A 101 14.34 7.64 -8.39
N PHE A 102 13.48 7.90 -7.41
CA PHE A 102 12.15 8.45 -7.64
C PHE A 102 11.77 9.44 -6.55
N VAL A 103 10.76 10.25 -6.81
CA VAL A 103 10.16 11.18 -5.86
C VAL A 103 8.70 10.80 -5.68
N VAL A 104 8.23 10.80 -4.43
CA VAL A 104 6.80 10.75 -4.12
C VAL A 104 6.26 12.17 -4.23
N GLU A 105 5.47 12.43 -5.27
CA GLU A 105 4.87 13.75 -5.52
C GLU A 105 3.67 14.01 -4.63
N THR A 106 2.78 13.02 -4.54
CA THR A 106 1.58 13.11 -3.71
C THR A 106 1.26 11.74 -3.11
N ALA A 107 0.57 11.75 -1.96
CA ALA A 107 -0.04 10.55 -1.42
C ALA A 107 -1.49 10.83 -1.02
N HIS A 108 -2.37 9.93 -1.45
CA HIS A 108 -3.79 9.95 -1.14
C HIS A 108 -4.17 8.72 -0.33
N ALA A 109 -5.07 8.89 0.63
CA ALA A 109 -5.80 7.78 1.24
C ALA A 109 -7.09 7.58 0.44
N VAL A 110 -7.37 6.36 0.02
CA VAL A 110 -8.53 6.02 -0.82
C VAL A 110 -9.61 5.42 0.06
N ALA A 111 -10.72 6.13 0.17
CA ALA A 111 -11.89 5.66 0.91
C ALA A 111 -12.68 4.59 0.15
N THR A 112 -13.66 4.03 0.84
CA THR A 112 -14.48 2.90 0.39
C THR A 112 -15.40 3.28 -0.79
N ASN A 113 -15.73 4.56 -0.92
CA ASN A 113 -16.45 5.16 -2.05
C ASN A 113 -15.53 5.62 -3.22
N GLU A 114 -14.27 5.17 -3.23
CA GLU A 114 -13.21 5.58 -4.17
C GLU A 114 -12.79 7.07 -4.08
N GLU A 115 -13.27 7.80 -3.06
CA GLU A 115 -12.84 9.17 -2.82
C GLU A 115 -11.37 9.20 -2.36
N ARG A 116 -10.62 10.20 -2.86
CA ARG A 116 -9.19 10.34 -2.62
C ARG A 116 -8.93 11.52 -1.70
N PHE A 117 -8.39 11.25 -0.52
CA PHE A 117 -8.00 12.26 0.46
C PHE A 117 -6.50 12.52 0.37
N LEU A 118 -6.12 13.68 -0.18
CA LEU A 118 -4.73 14.11 -0.22
C LEU A 118 -4.22 14.38 1.21
N TYR A 119 -3.19 13.65 1.65
CA TYR A 119 -2.61 13.81 2.99
C TYR A 119 -1.11 14.11 2.98
N TYR A 120 -0.45 13.99 1.83
CA TYR A 120 0.94 14.39 1.64
C TYR A 120 1.18 14.97 0.25
N ARG A 121 2.02 16.00 0.17
CA ARG A 121 2.51 16.57 -1.09
C ARG A 121 3.98 16.94 -0.98
N HIS A 122 4.76 16.65 -2.03
CA HIS A 122 6.15 17.04 -2.12
C HIS A 122 6.32 18.55 -1.98
N GLY A 123 7.34 18.99 -1.23
CA GLY A 123 7.58 20.40 -0.92
C GLY A 123 6.70 20.99 0.20
N GLU A 124 5.50 20.44 0.44
CA GLU A 124 4.59 20.90 1.50
C GLU A 124 4.60 19.98 2.73
N GLY A 125 4.91 18.70 2.55
CA GLY A 125 4.96 17.70 3.62
C GLY A 125 3.60 17.07 3.90
N ILE A 126 3.34 16.73 5.16
CA ILE A 126 2.10 16.10 5.61
C ILE A 126 1.02 17.18 5.77
N LEU A 127 -0.07 17.03 5.02
CA LEU A 127 -1.22 17.92 5.01
C LEU A 127 -2.33 17.45 5.95
N GLY A 128 -2.33 16.17 6.30
CA GLY A 128 -3.31 15.56 7.20
C GLY A 128 -2.93 14.13 7.56
N TRP A 129 -3.73 13.50 8.42
CA TRP A 129 -3.56 12.09 8.76
C TRP A 129 -4.50 11.22 7.92
N PRO A 130 -4.01 10.16 7.27
CA PRO A 130 -4.86 9.21 6.57
C PRO A 130 -5.68 8.43 7.60
N ASN A 131 -7.00 8.39 7.42
CA ASN A 131 -7.89 7.63 8.27
C ASN A 131 -7.94 6.17 7.81
N ALA A 132 -7.87 5.23 8.76
CA ALA A 132 -8.18 3.84 8.49
C ALA A 132 -9.68 3.60 8.64
N TRP A 133 -10.24 2.81 7.74
CA TRP A 133 -11.64 2.40 7.73
C TRP A 133 -11.80 1.06 8.43
N SER A 134 -12.89 0.88 9.14
CA SER A 134 -13.31 -0.43 9.63
C SER A 134 -13.71 -1.34 8.47
N ALA A 135 -13.58 -2.65 8.67
CA ALA A 135 -14.09 -3.63 7.71
C ALA A 135 -15.59 -3.47 7.46
N ASP A 136 -16.36 -3.08 8.48
CA ASP A 136 -17.78 -2.83 8.31
C ASP A 136 -18.01 -1.70 7.30
N GLU A 137 -17.28 -0.58 7.39
CA GLU A 137 -17.36 0.53 6.41
C GLU A 137 -16.90 0.13 5.00
N LEU A 138 -16.02 -0.87 4.88
CA LEU A 138 -15.59 -1.41 3.58
C LEU A 138 -16.66 -2.29 2.92
N PHE A 139 -17.45 -3.01 3.71
CA PHE A 139 -18.44 -3.95 3.22
C PHE A 139 -19.87 -3.38 3.22
N THR A 140 -20.11 -2.22 3.83
CA THR A 140 -21.39 -1.48 3.76
C THR A 140 -21.55 -0.67 2.47
N GLY A 141 -20.98 -1.12 1.35
CA GLY A 141 -21.48 -0.69 0.05
C GLY A 141 -23.00 -0.86 0.05
N GLU A 142 -23.73 0.14 -0.46
CA GLU A 142 -25.19 0.14 -0.52
C GLU A 142 -25.70 -1.28 -0.82
N GLU A 143 -26.79 -1.70 -0.16
CA GLU A 143 -27.53 -2.91 -0.52
C GLU A 143 -28.03 -2.78 -1.98
N THR A 144 -27.12 -2.85 -2.95
CA THR A 144 -27.44 -3.18 -4.31
C THR A 144 -28.03 -4.56 -4.20
N GLY A 145 -29.32 -4.62 -4.54
CA GLY A 145 -30.23 -5.67 -4.13
C GLY A 145 -29.61 -7.04 -4.25
N ARG A 146 -30.03 -7.96 -3.38
CA ARG A 146 -29.77 -9.40 -3.48
C ARG A 146 -30.20 -9.91 -4.85
N GLU A 147 -29.37 -9.67 -5.87
CA GLU A 147 -29.37 -10.42 -7.10
C GLU A 147 -28.97 -11.84 -6.70
N ASP A 148 -29.62 -12.80 -7.31
CA ASP A 148 -29.39 -14.21 -7.12
C ASP A 148 -27.90 -14.52 -7.42
N LEU A 149 -27.05 -14.51 -6.38
CA LEU A 149 -25.60 -14.78 -6.44
C LEU A 149 -25.32 -16.27 -6.73
N SER A 150 -26.15 -16.90 -7.56
CA SER A 150 -25.97 -18.28 -8.01
C SER A 150 -24.69 -18.45 -8.82
N PHE A 151 -24.14 -17.37 -9.39
CA PHE A 151 -22.85 -17.36 -10.07
C PHE A 151 -22.05 -16.09 -9.77
N LEU A 152 -20.83 -16.28 -9.28
CA LEU A 152 -19.85 -15.22 -9.06
C LEU A 152 -18.74 -15.37 -10.11
N ARG A 153 -18.50 -14.32 -10.92
CA ARG A 153 -17.34 -14.26 -11.81
C ARG A 153 -16.24 -13.46 -11.13
N LEU A 154 -15.08 -14.09 -10.92
CA LEU A 154 -13.89 -13.46 -10.39
C LEU A 154 -12.91 -13.17 -11.53
N GLU A 155 -12.49 -11.91 -11.67
CA GLU A 155 -11.44 -11.50 -12.59
C GLU A 155 -10.22 -11.08 -11.80
N PHE A 156 -9.06 -11.65 -12.13
CA PHE A 156 -7.81 -11.36 -11.46
C PHE A 156 -6.95 -10.46 -12.36
N TYR A 157 -6.65 -9.27 -11.87
CA TYR A 157 -5.77 -8.31 -12.56
C TYR A 157 -4.28 -8.66 -12.42
N THR A 158 -3.94 -9.60 -11.54
CA THR A 158 -2.59 -10.15 -11.37
C THR A 158 -2.65 -11.67 -11.39
N PRO A 159 -1.60 -12.38 -11.86
CA PRO A 159 -1.59 -13.84 -11.87
C PRO A 159 -1.79 -14.44 -10.47
N LEU A 160 -2.81 -15.29 -10.32
CA LEU A 160 -3.06 -16.01 -9.08
C LEU A 160 -2.18 -17.27 -9.01
N LEU A 161 -1.32 -17.36 -8.00
CA LEU A 161 -0.54 -18.55 -7.70
C LEU A 161 -1.23 -19.34 -6.60
N LEU A 162 -1.93 -20.41 -6.98
CA LEU A 162 -2.51 -21.37 -6.03
C LEU A 162 -1.48 -22.44 -5.72
N LYS A 163 -1.25 -22.69 -4.43
CA LYS A 163 -0.45 -23.81 -3.98
C LYS A 163 -1.35 -25.05 -3.96
N GLU A 164 -0.91 -26.11 -4.63
CA GLU A 164 -1.53 -27.45 -4.52
C GLU A 164 -1.44 -28.01 -3.10
#